data_AF-D8TZD9-F1
#
_entry.id   AF-D8TZD9-F1
#
_cell.length_a   1.000
_cell.length_b   1.000
_cell.length_c   1.000
_cell.angle_alpha   90.00
_cell.angle_beta   90.00
_cell.angle_gamma   90.00
#
_symmetry.space_group_name_H-M   'P 1'
#
loop_
_entity.id
_entity.type
_entity.pdbx_description
1 polymer ?
#
loop_
_entity_poly.entity_id
_entity_poly.type
_entity_poly.pdbx_seq_one_letter_code
_entity_poly.pdbx_strand_id
1 'polypeptide(L)'
;MMSLRAAARKQELPSLLLAQARQYVTPLRVEFSEGLAATKNKESTALVEEWKSKKEATEGILKLLQSYKDLGDSKGEPLLKFHNPRTYEDLTAPVPNFRAQNLKPGEVGKFFDNVLQKRAGDAVDAKSKWWSERKAAAEAAAASKQLDSFGSLPVPSWTLGKSVSLESVNKVTDAYLKSLEPARKVTLPGGAKEEPVVVDGGKPVSGFKFVSKAVAAKVLAARRAEVHDRYVKMWAKKLLVSPEVAAVPLKDVDGQLASKFELLAPQYADLLQAASSGSKTLAERMSHHPALDSFLLKREKEAIKGDFPSSEVEAAGAALAKELEGDPAVALEKLLGPELQSGPLAGKPMSEVIAAITAHKYASDRYMYREGMKLAARYKAEEDAMRGELKALYGDNVDVASFQAQPRTPAQQILDRMKELEARAAEFKAELEAADNDYLRYAASKKQQVLSDPSNIAFDEVLYPSLVEEQMDIELAELKEEEMKVDDAEEEELWMLTLSAQFRHIQKHFGVDLPHSVLAHMDPVLVKKIDWETTNGLEDWDITLDDMGAETAKEQWGVENLSHHFLPLIRYRRDKARKQVGRFDPELVAGR
;
A
#
# COMPACT_ATOMS: atom_id res chain seq x y z
N MET A 1 33.86 38.33 23.65
CA MET A 1 34.34 37.31 24.62
C MET A 1 35.24 36.22 24.00
N MET A 2 35.91 36.44 22.86
CA MET A 2 36.79 35.44 22.22
C MET A 2 38.28 35.56 22.55
N SER A 3 38.70 36.57 23.32
CA SER A 3 40.14 36.81 23.60
C SER A 3 40.71 36.02 24.79
N LEU A 4 39.89 35.33 25.59
CA LEU A 4 40.34 34.65 26.82
C LEU A 4 40.50 33.13 26.70
N ARG A 5 39.99 32.48 25.64
CA ARG A 5 40.20 31.02 25.43
C ARG A 5 41.51 30.70 24.70
N ALA A 6 42.13 31.65 24.02
CA ALA A 6 43.43 31.47 23.37
C ALA A 6 44.61 31.51 24.37
N ALA A 7 44.45 32.19 25.51
CA ALA A 7 45.48 32.27 26.55
C ALA A 7 45.55 31.01 27.43
N ALA A 8 44.41 30.36 27.70
CA ALA A 8 44.37 29.14 28.51
C ALA A 8 44.95 27.90 27.80
N ARG A 9 44.92 27.83 26.46
CA ARG A 9 45.50 26.71 25.70
C ARG A 9 47.04 26.74 25.63
N LYS A 10 47.69 27.88 25.84
CA LYS A 10 49.17 27.98 25.80
C LYS A 10 49.85 27.55 27.11
N GLN A 11 49.11 27.46 28.23
CA GLN A 11 49.68 27.04 29.51
C GLN A 11 49.59 25.52 29.79
N GLU A 12 48.74 24.77 29.08
CA GLU A 12 48.69 23.30 29.20
C GLU A 12 49.52 22.56 28.13
N LEU A 13 49.98 23.27 27.09
CA LEU A 13 50.86 22.70 26.07
C LEU A 13 52.19 22.14 26.64
N PRO A 14 52.88 22.79 27.59
CA PRO A 14 54.12 22.25 28.16
C PRO A 14 53.91 21.00 29.02
N SER A 15 52.81 20.91 29.77
CA SER A 15 52.52 19.78 30.67
C SER A 15 52.00 18.55 29.93
N LEU A 16 51.21 18.73 28.87
CA LEU A 16 50.78 17.65 27.98
C LEU A 16 51.91 17.15 27.06
N LEU A 17 52.79 18.04 26.57
CA LEU A 17 54.00 17.63 25.83
C LEU A 17 54.97 16.86 26.72
N LEU A 18 55.11 17.21 28.01
CA LEU A 18 55.91 16.44 28.97
C LEU A 18 55.28 15.08 29.35
N ALA A 19 53.95 15.00 29.40
CA ALA A 19 53.24 13.75 29.66
C ALA A 19 53.23 12.81 28.44
N GLN A 20 53.12 13.33 27.22
CA GLN A 20 53.23 12.56 25.97
C GLN A 20 54.68 12.18 25.65
N ALA A 21 55.66 13.02 26.00
CA ALA A 21 57.07 12.65 25.91
C ALA A 21 57.37 11.40 26.74
N ARG A 22 56.70 11.16 27.87
CA ARG A 22 56.89 9.95 28.69
C ARG A 22 56.38 8.65 28.08
N GLN A 23 55.59 8.68 27.01
CA GLN A 23 55.15 7.46 26.29
C GLN A 23 56.02 7.13 25.07
N TYR A 24 56.63 8.12 24.41
CA TYR A 24 57.59 7.92 23.31
C TYR A 24 59.05 7.83 23.79
N VAL A 25 59.33 8.29 25.01
CA VAL A 25 60.62 8.07 25.70
C VAL A 25 60.56 6.73 26.40
N THR A 26 61.44 5.81 26.00
CA THR A 26 61.59 4.49 26.63
C THR A 26 61.80 4.62 28.15
N PRO A 27 61.16 3.79 28.98
CA PRO A 27 61.41 3.80 30.41
C PRO A 27 62.88 3.48 30.66
N LEU A 28 63.58 4.36 31.38
CA LEU A 28 64.96 4.12 31.83
C LEU A 28 64.97 2.90 32.76
N ARG A 29 65.49 1.78 32.26
CA ARG A 29 65.74 0.57 33.04
C ARG A 29 67.24 0.40 33.22
N VAL A 30 67.70 0.45 34.46
CA VAL A 30 69.07 0.05 34.84
C VAL A 30 68.97 -1.37 35.38
N GLU A 31 68.92 -2.34 34.47
CA GLU A 31 68.86 -3.77 34.76
C GLU A 31 70.08 -4.42 34.08
N PHE A 32 70.88 -5.17 34.84
CA PHE A 32 71.99 -5.95 34.28
C PHE A 32 71.49 -7.33 33.87
N SER A 33 71.79 -7.79 32.65
CA SER A 33 71.49 -9.16 32.23
C SER A 33 72.58 -10.11 32.74
N GLU A 34 72.31 -10.88 33.79
CA GLU A 34 73.28 -11.79 34.40
C GLU A 34 73.52 -13.10 33.62
N GLY A 35 73.02 -13.24 32.39
CA GLY A 35 73.28 -14.41 31.55
C GLY A 35 73.08 -14.18 30.04
N LEU A 36 73.74 -14.99 29.22
CA LEU A 36 73.50 -15.12 27.77
C LEU A 36 72.13 -15.76 27.54
N ALA A 37 71.05 -14.99 27.65
CA ALA A 37 69.72 -15.46 27.33
C ALA A 37 69.53 -15.53 25.80
N ALA A 38 68.98 -16.64 25.30
CA ALA A 38 68.50 -16.71 23.92
C ALA A 38 67.47 -15.60 23.69
N THR A 39 67.49 -14.99 22.50
CA THR A 39 66.50 -13.97 22.11
C THR A 39 65.10 -14.55 22.29
N LYS A 40 64.27 -13.93 23.15
CA LYS A 40 62.85 -14.26 23.27
C LYS A 40 62.18 -13.97 21.92
N ASN A 41 62.04 -14.99 21.09
CA ASN A 41 61.27 -14.90 19.87
C ASN A 41 59.81 -14.66 20.28
N LYS A 42 59.29 -13.48 19.96
CA LYS A 42 57.85 -13.21 20.10
C LYS A 42 57.12 -14.13 19.13
N GLU A 43 56.03 -14.76 19.59
CA GLU A 43 55.16 -15.54 18.72
C GLU A 43 54.66 -14.68 17.55
N SER A 44 54.65 -15.26 16.35
CA SER A 44 54.13 -14.59 15.16
C SER A 44 52.64 -14.32 15.33
N THR A 45 52.20 -13.08 15.13
CA THR A 45 50.78 -12.71 15.21
C THR A 45 50.01 -13.20 13.98
N ALA A 46 48.80 -13.72 14.17
CA ALA A 46 47.94 -14.23 13.09
C ALA A 46 47.31 -13.14 12.21
N LEU A 47 47.60 -11.86 12.46
CA LEU A 47 46.96 -10.70 11.84
C LEU A 47 47.07 -10.69 10.31
N VAL A 48 48.22 -11.11 9.77
CA VAL A 48 48.42 -11.18 8.30
C VAL A 48 47.52 -12.24 7.68
N GLU A 49 47.35 -13.39 8.32
CA GLU A 49 46.48 -14.46 7.85
C GLU A 49 45.00 -14.09 7.98
N GLU A 50 44.61 -13.40 9.06
CA GLU A 50 43.26 -12.84 9.20
C GLU A 50 42.92 -11.84 8.09
N TRP A 51 43.85 -10.96 7.72
CA TRP A 51 43.64 -9.97 6.66
C TRP A 51 43.56 -10.61 5.28
N LYS A 52 44.40 -11.61 5.00
CA LYS A 52 44.29 -12.42 3.77
C LYS A 52 42.93 -13.12 3.70
N SER A 53 42.49 -13.75 4.78
CA SER A 53 41.19 -14.42 4.85
C SER A 53 40.02 -13.45 4.62
N LYS A 54 40.04 -12.24 5.20
CA LYS A 54 39.01 -11.21 4.94
C LYS A 54 39.00 -10.73 3.49
N LYS A 55 40.18 -10.57 2.88
CA LYS A 55 40.31 -10.21 1.47
C LYS A 55 39.72 -11.31 0.58
N GLU A 56 40.09 -12.56 0.80
CA GLU A 56 39.57 -13.73 0.07
C GLU A 56 38.04 -13.87 0.24
N ALA A 57 37.51 -13.65 1.44
CA ALA A 57 36.07 -13.66 1.70
C ALA A 57 35.34 -12.54 0.92
N THR A 58 35.92 -11.33 0.89
CA THR A 58 35.37 -10.19 0.13
C THR A 58 35.37 -10.47 -1.37
N GLU A 59 36.47 -11.02 -1.87
CA GLU A 59 36.60 -11.47 -3.26
C GLU A 59 35.59 -12.58 -3.61
N GLY A 60 35.35 -13.52 -2.69
CA GLY A 60 34.31 -14.53 -2.80
C GLY A 60 32.90 -13.93 -2.91
N ILE A 61 32.59 -12.91 -2.10
CA ILE A 61 31.32 -12.18 -2.17
C ILE A 61 31.17 -11.44 -3.50
N LEU A 62 32.22 -10.78 -4.00
CA LEU A 62 32.18 -10.08 -5.29
C LEU A 62 31.92 -11.05 -6.45
N LYS A 63 32.58 -12.21 -6.47
CA LYS A 63 32.30 -13.27 -7.45
C LYS A 63 30.85 -13.76 -7.36
N LEU A 64 30.34 -13.91 -6.14
CA LEU A 64 28.96 -14.33 -5.90
C LEU A 64 27.95 -13.29 -6.43
N LEU A 65 28.15 -12.00 -6.12
CA LEU A 65 27.28 -10.91 -6.60
C LEU A 65 27.30 -10.80 -8.13
N GLN A 66 28.47 -10.88 -8.76
CA GLN A 66 28.55 -10.92 -10.22
C GLN A 66 27.87 -12.16 -10.81
N SER A 67 27.92 -13.30 -10.10
CA SER A 67 27.21 -14.52 -10.54
C SER A 67 25.70 -14.39 -10.43
N TYR A 68 25.17 -13.76 -9.38
CA TYR A 68 23.75 -13.41 -9.33
C TYR A 68 23.33 -12.52 -10.50
N LYS A 69 24.12 -11.49 -10.79
CA LYS A 69 23.86 -10.58 -11.91
C LYS A 69 23.85 -11.32 -13.25
N ASP A 70 24.91 -12.06 -13.57
CA ASP A 70 25.00 -12.77 -14.84
C ASP A 70 23.90 -13.83 -15.01
N LEU A 71 23.50 -14.50 -13.91
CA LEU A 71 22.38 -15.46 -13.93
C LEU A 71 21.03 -14.78 -14.19
N GLY A 72 20.81 -13.57 -13.68
CA GLY A 72 19.61 -12.78 -13.97
C GLY A 72 19.61 -12.25 -15.41
N ASP A 73 20.73 -11.64 -15.82
CA ASP A 73 20.90 -11.03 -17.14
C ASP A 73 20.78 -12.08 -18.26
N SER A 74 21.37 -13.27 -18.09
CA SER A 74 21.30 -14.36 -19.07
C SER A 74 19.90 -14.92 -19.29
N LYS A 75 19.01 -14.76 -18.32
CA LYS A 75 17.60 -15.19 -18.40
C LYS A 75 16.66 -14.06 -18.82
N GLY A 76 17.15 -12.82 -18.94
CA GLY A 76 16.31 -11.65 -19.20
C GLY A 76 15.25 -11.45 -18.11
N GLU A 77 15.60 -11.77 -16.86
CA GLU A 77 14.69 -11.75 -15.72
C GLU A 77 14.41 -10.31 -15.25
N PRO A 78 13.15 -9.94 -14.95
CA PRO A 78 12.85 -8.65 -14.33
C PRO A 78 13.50 -8.53 -12.94
N LEU A 79 13.98 -7.34 -12.60
CA LEU A 79 14.77 -7.08 -11.40
C LEU A 79 13.97 -7.24 -10.11
N LEU A 80 12.74 -6.73 -10.04
CA LEU A 80 11.90 -6.70 -8.85
C LEU A 80 10.98 -7.90 -8.72
N LYS A 81 10.73 -8.65 -9.81
CA LYS A 81 9.83 -9.82 -9.82
C LYS A 81 10.13 -10.78 -8.66
N PHE A 82 11.37 -11.19 -8.51
CA PHE A 82 11.76 -12.19 -7.50
C PHE A 82 11.97 -11.62 -6.09
N HIS A 83 11.94 -10.29 -5.97
CA HIS A 83 11.92 -9.60 -4.68
C HIS A 83 10.49 -9.33 -4.19
N ASN A 84 9.50 -9.25 -5.09
CA ASN A 84 8.09 -9.07 -4.74
C ASN A 84 7.46 -10.43 -4.34
N PRO A 85 7.09 -10.64 -3.05
CA PRO A 85 6.49 -11.89 -2.61
C PRO A 85 5.12 -12.19 -3.24
N ARG A 86 4.37 -11.18 -3.72
CA ARG A 86 3.08 -11.40 -4.40
C ARG A 86 3.21 -12.27 -5.66
N THR A 87 4.38 -12.25 -6.32
CA THR A 87 4.61 -13.07 -7.53
C THR A 87 4.70 -14.57 -7.24
N TYR A 88 4.87 -14.94 -5.97
CA TYR A 88 4.89 -16.32 -5.49
C TYR A 88 3.57 -16.74 -4.84
N GLU A 89 2.61 -15.82 -4.70
CA GLU A 89 1.30 -16.13 -4.16
C GLU A 89 0.50 -16.95 -5.17
N ASP A 90 0.00 -18.11 -4.73
CA ASP A 90 -0.92 -18.91 -5.53
C ASP A 90 -2.34 -18.32 -5.42
N LEU A 91 -2.74 -17.59 -6.46
CA LEU A 91 -4.09 -17.04 -6.61
C LEU A 91 -5.13 -18.09 -7.03
N THR A 92 -4.68 -19.30 -7.42
CA THR A 92 -5.57 -20.42 -7.78
C THR A 92 -5.84 -21.36 -6.60
N ALA A 93 -5.14 -21.17 -5.49
CA ALA A 93 -5.34 -21.96 -4.28
C ALA A 93 -6.80 -21.86 -3.78
N PRO A 94 -7.42 -22.98 -3.36
CA PRO A 94 -8.79 -22.95 -2.84
C PRO A 94 -8.93 -21.98 -1.66
N VAL A 95 -9.86 -21.04 -1.76
CA VAL A 95 -10.18 -20.09 -0.69
C VAL A 95 -11.27 -20.71 0.22
N PRO A 96 -10.97 -21.00 1.50
CA PRO A 96 -11.96 -21.61 2.39
C PRO A 96 -13.17 -20.68 2.63
N ASN A 97 -14.38 -21.23 2.46
CA ASN A 97 -15.62 -20.47 2.68
C ASN A 97 -15.94 -20.38 4.18
N PHE A 98 -15.97 -19.17 4.73
CA PHE A 98 -16.26 -18.92 6.15
C PHE A 98 -17.65 -19.42 6.58
N ARG A 99 -18.63 -19.50 5.68
CA ARG A 99 -19.99 -20.01 5.99
C ARG A 99 -20.01 -21.49 6.36
N ALA A 100 -18.98 -22.24 5.99
CA ALA A 100 -18.83 -23.66 6.31
C ALA A 100 -18.07 -23.94 7.62
N GLN A 101 -17.63 -22.90 8.33
CA GLN A 101 -16.69 -23.03 9.46
C GLN A 101 -17.34 -22.89 10.85
N ASN A 102 -18.67 -22.71 10.93
CA ASN A 102 -19.44 -22.57 12.18
C ASN A 102 -18.92 -21.46 13.13
N LEU A 103 -18.57 -20.30 12.55
CA LEU A 103 -18.09 -19.09 13.23
C LEU A 103 -19.25 -18.27 13.79
N LYS A 104 -19.01 -17.67 14.96
CA LYS A 104 -19.89 -16.69 15.64
C LYS A 104 -19.56 -15.24 15.21
N PRO A 105 -20.41 -14.26 15.56
CA PRO A 105 -20.06 -12.84 15.44
C PRO A 105 -18.72 -12.52 16.11
N GLY A 106 -17.93 -11.66 15.45
CA GLY A 106 -16.57 -11.31 15.89
C GLY A 106 -15.50 -12.37 15.62
N GLU A 107 -15.84 -13.59 15.20
CA GLU A 107 -14.87 -14.62 14.81
C GLU A 107 -14.52 -14.56 13.32
N VAL A 108 -15.43 -14.06 12.48
CA VAL A 108 -15.24 -13.96 11.02
C VAL A 108 -14.04 -13.08 10.65
N GLY A 109 -13.89 -11.91 11.26
CA GLY A 109 -12.72 -11.05 11.04
C GLY A 109 -11.38 -11.74 11.36
N LYS A 110 -11.33 -12.53 12.44
CA LYS A 110 -10.13 -13.32 12.81
C LYS A 110 -9.88 -14.47 11.84
N PHE A 111 -10.94 -15.11 11.35
CA PHE A 111 -10.83 -16.14 10.32
C PHE A 111 -10.21 -15.58 9.04
N PHE A 112 -10.68 -14.42 8.56
CA PHE A 112 -10.09 -13.75 7.40
C PHE A 112 -8.61 -13.40 7.63
N ASP A 113 -8.29 -12.85 8.79
CA ASP A 113 -6.90 -12.54 9.16
C ASP A 113 -5.99 -13.78 9.13
N ASN A 114 -6.47 -14.93 9.63
CA ASN A 114 -5.72 -16.18 9.63
C ASN A 114 -5.50 -16.72 8.21
N VAL A 115 -6.53 -16.66 7.34
CA VAL A 115 -6.43 -17.08 5.94
C VAL A 115 -5.44 -16.20 5.18
N LEU A 116 -5.51 -14.88 5.35
CA LEU A 116 -4.59 -13.92 4.74
C LEU A 116 -3.15 -14.13 5.20
N GLN A 117 -2.92 -14.23 6.51
CA GLN A 117 -1.59 -14.44 7.08
C GLN A 117 -0.97 -15.76 6.62
N LYS A 118 -1.76 -16.83 6.55
CA LYS A 118 -1.27 -18.13 6.05
C LYS A 118 -0.84 -18.03 4.58
N ARG A 119 -1.68 -17.47 3.71
CA ARG A 119 -1.36 -17.34 2.28
C ARG A 119 -0.15 -16.44 2.04
N ALA A 120 -0.04 -15.34 2.79
CA ALA A 120 1.12 -14.47 2.74
C ALA A 120 2.39 -15.18 3.24
N GLY A 121 2.28 -15.97 4.32
CA GLY A 121 3.37 -16.81 4.82
C GLY A 121 3.85 -17.83 3.78
N ASP A 122 2.92 -18.56 3.17
CA ASP A 122 3.22 -19.55 2.12
C ASP A 122 3.94 -18.91 0.92
N ALA A 123 3.54 -17.69 0.51
CA ALA A 123 4.20 -16.94 -0.56
C ALA A 123 5.63 -16.50 -0.19
N VAL A 124 5.85 -16.07 1.06
CA VAL A 124 7.18 -15.70 1.57
C VAL A 124 8.10 -16.93 1.68
N ASP A 125 7.56 -18.08 2.08
CA ASP A 125 8.29 -19.34 2.14
C ASP A 125 8.66 -19.82 0.73
N ALA A 126 7.74 -19.71 -0.24
CA ALA A 126 8.02 -20.01 -1.65
C ALA A 126 9.12 -19.10 -2.22
N LYS A 127 9.08 -17.79 -1.93
CA LYS A 127 10.15 -16.86 -2.27
C LYS A 127 11.49 -17.26 -1.63
N SER A 128 11.48 -17.64 -0.36
CA SER A 128 12.69 -18.03 0.37
C SER A 128 13.31 -19.31 -0.19
N LYS A 129 12.48 -20.29 -0.56
CA LYS A 129 12.89 -21.50 -1.25
C LYS A 129 13.55 -21.18 -2.59
N TRP A 130 12.95 -20.30 -3.40
CA TRP A 130 13.52 -19.86 -4.66
C TRP A 130 14.88 -19.18 -4.48
N TRP A 131 15.03 -18.29 -3.48
CA TRP A 131 16.30 -17.62 -3.20
C TRP A 131 17.38 -18.59 -2.70
N SER A 132 17.01 -19.64 -1.99
CA SER A 132 17.94 -20.70 -1.58
C SER A 132 18.50 -21.46 -2.78
N GLU A 133 17.62 -21.85 -3.72
CA GLU A 133 18.02 -22.51 -4.97
C GLU A 133 18.87 -21.58 -5.85
N ARG A 134 18.48 -20.30 -5.95
CA ARG A 134 19.23 -19.26 -6.68
C ARG A 134 20.61 -19.04 -6.07
N LYS A 135 20.72 -19.05 -4.73
CA LYS A 135 21.99 -18.94 -4.02
C LYS A 135 22.92 -20.11 -4.32
N ALA A 136 22.43 -21.34 -4.24
CA ALA A 136 23.21 -22.52 -4.55
C ALA A 136 23.74 -22.50 -6.00
N ALA A 137 22.89 -22.10 -6.96
CA ALA A 137 23.30 -21.95 -8.36
C ALA A 137 24.37 -20.85 -8.54
N ALA A 138 24.23 -19.72 -7.85
CA ALA A 138 25.19 -18.61 -7.91
C ALA A 138 26.53 -18.98 -7.25
N GLU A 139 26.52 -19.72 -6.14
CA GLU A 139 27.72 -20.24 -5.48
C GLU A 139 28.47 -21.23 -6.39
N ALA A 140 27.75 -22.13 -7.07
CA ALA A 140 28.34 -23.06 -8.04
C ALA A 140 28.97 -22.31 -9.23
N ALA A 141 28.29 -21.28 -9.75
CA ALA A 141 28.83 -20.44 -10.83
C ALA A 141 30.07 -19.63 -10.37
N ALA A 142 30.02 -19.07 -9.16
CA ALA A 142 31.10 -18.26 -8.59
C ALA A 142 32.39 -19.06 -8.38
N ALA A 143 32.29 -20.36 -8.07
CA ALA A 143 33.45 -21.25 -7.92
C ALA A 143 34.30 -21.35 -9.21
N SER A 144 33.68 -21.18 -10.38
CA SER A 144 34.36 -21.25 -11.68
C SER A 144 34.86 -19.90 -12.20
N LYS A 145 34.52 -18.78 -11.54
CA LYS A 145 34.91 -17.44 -11.99
C LYS A 145 36.33 -17.08 -11.56
N GLN A 146 37.11 -16.62 -12.54
CA GLN A 146 38.42 -16.02 -12.29
C GLN A 146 38.31 -14.60 -11.75
N LEU A 147 39.31 -14.20 -10.97
CA LEU A 147 39.31 -12.94 -10.22
C LEU A 147 39.69 -11.73 -11.07
N ASP A 148 40.33 -11.96 -12.22
CA ASP A 148 40.94 -10.93 -13.07
C ASP A 148 39.95 -9.89 -13.62
N SER A 149 38.65 -10.11 -13.46
CA SER A 149 37.59 -9.17 -13.83
C SER A 149 37.35 -8.05 -12.82
N PHE A 150 37.90 -8.12 -11.60
CA PHE A 150 37.70 -7.10 -10.56
C PHE A 150 38.93 -6.20 -10.43
N GLY A 151 38.77 -4.90 -10.70
CA GLY A 151 39.85 -3.92 -10.48
C GLY A 151 40.27 -3.85 -9.01
N SER A 152 41.56 -3.62 -8.76
CA SER A 152 42.05 -3.39 -7.39
C SER A 152 41.59 -2.03 -6.85
N LEU A 153 41.30 -1.95 -5.55
CA LEU A 153 41.02 -0.67 -4.89
C LEU A 153 42.18 0.32 -5.13
N PRO A 154 41.91 1.53 -5.65
CA PRO A 154 42.96 2.50 -5.89
C PRO A 154 43.53 2.96 -4.54
N VAL A 155 44.78 2.58 -4.28
CA VAL A 155 45.54 3.01 -3.10
C VAL A 155 46.84 3.65 -3.56
N PRO A 156 47.34 4.67 -2.83
CA PRO A 156 48.59 5.31 -3.22
C PRO A 156 49.73 4.28 -3.11
N SER A 157 50.54 4.21 -4.16
CA SER A 157 51.72 3.34 -4.18
C SER A 157 52.65 3.73 -3.04
N TRP A 158 52.84 2.82 -2.08
CA TRP A 158 53.77 2.98 -0.97
C TRP A 158 54.73 1.80 -0.93
N THR A 159 56.02 2.10 -0.90
CA THR A 159 57.10 1.11 -0.75
C THR A 159 57.90 1.45 0.50
N LEU A 160 58.22 0.43 1.31
CA LEU A 160 59.01 0.59 2.53
C LEU A 160 60.29 1.40 2.26
N GLY A 161 60.53 2.44 3.07
CA GLY A 161 61.71 3.31 2.93
C GLY A 161 61.58 4.44 1.91
N LYS A 162 60.47 4.54 1.15
CA LYS A 162 60.17 5.70 0.29
C LYS A 162 58.92 6.43 0.77
N SER A 163 58.92 7.76 0.64
CA SER A 163 57.74 8.57 0.88
C SER A 163 56.74 8.42 -0.28
N VAL A 164 55.44 8.53 0.03
CA VAL A 164 54.39 8.61 -0.98
C VAL A 164 54.38 10.02 -1.55
N SER A 165 54.45 10.16 -2.87
CA SER A 165 54.38 11.47 -3.52
C SER A 165 52.95 12.01 -3.54
N LEU A 166 52.80 13.34 -3.46
CA LEU A 166 51.50 14.00 -3.58
C LEU A 166 50.79 13.66 -4.90
N GLU A 167 51.53 13.52 -6.00
CA GLU A 167 50.99 13.08 -7.29
C GLU A 167 50.34 11.69 -7.24
N SER A 168 50.93 10.76 -6.50
CA SER A 168 50.39 9.41 -6.30
C SER A 168 49.06 9.46 -5.54
N VAL A 169 48.99 10.29 -4.50
CA VAL A 169 47.75 10.47 -3.72
C VAL A 169 46.68 11.18 -4.54
N ASN A 170 47.03 12.24 -5.29
CA ASN A 170 46.09 12.99 -6.13
C ASN A 170 45.46 12.11 -7.22
N LYS A 171 46.24 11.23 -7.86
CA LYS A 171 45.72 10.26 -8.85
C LYS A 171 44.69 9.30 -8.25
N VAL A 172 44.89 8.87 -7.01
CA VAL A 172 43.95 8.00 -6.30
C VAL A 172 42.68 8.76 -5.94
N THR A 173 42.79 10.03 -5.52
CA THR A 173 41.64 10.90 -5.30
C THR A 173 40.83 11.15 -6.57
N ASP A 174 41.50 11.35 -7.71
CA ASP A 174 40.83 11.47 -9.01
C ASP A 174 40.05 10.19 -9.34
N ALA A 175 40.59 9.01 -9.03
CA ALA A 175 39.89 7.73 -9.22
C ALA A 175 38.63 7.61 -8.33
N TYR A 176 38.71 8.00 -7.06
CA TYR A 176 37.55 8.01 -6.16
C TYR A 176 36.50 9.00 -6.62
N LEU A 177 36.89 10.22 -7.01
CA LEU A 177 35.93 11.24 -7.43
C LEU A 177 35.31 10.92 -8.79
N LYS A 178 36.06 10.27 -9.69
CA LYS A 178 35.50 9.74 -10.94
C LYS A 178 34.42 8.67 -10.71
N SER A 179 34.50 7.90 -9.62
CA SER A 179 33.43 6.94 -9.28
C SER A 179 32.12 7.59 -8.78
N LEU A 180 32.13 8.89 -8.47
CA LEU A 180 30.90 9.65 -8.19
C LEU A 180 30.17 10.06 -9.45
N GLU A 181 30.83 10.03 -10.61
CA GLU A 181 30.17 10.28 -11.90
C GLU A 181 29.29 9.07 -12.24
N PRO A 182 27.99 9.25 -12.46
CA PRO A 182 27.12 8.15 -12.82
C PRO A 182 27.55 7.56 -14.17
N ALA A 183 27.54 6.23 -14.26
CA ALA A 183 27.97 5.51 -15.47
C ALA A 183 27.24 5.99 -16.74
N ARG A 184 25.96 6.34 -16.58
CA ARG A 184 25.14 6.98 -17.60
C ARG A 184 24.49 8.22 -17.02
N LYS A 185 24.60 9.35 -17.71
CA LYS A 185 24.21 10.65 -17.17
C LYS A 185 23.42 11.51 -18.15
N VAL A 186 22.65 12.45 -17.61
CA VAL A 186 21.85 13.40 -18.41
C VAL A 186 22.64 14.68 -18.59
N THR A 187 22.78 15.13 -19.83
CA THR A 187 23.40 16.41 -20.15
C THR A 187 22.37 17.34 -20.78
N LEU A 188 22.32 18.58 -20.31
CA LEU A 188 21.63 19.67 -21.01
C LEU A 188 22.62 20.27 -22.01
N PRO A 189 22.38 20.20 -23.33
CA PRO A 189 23.17 20.96 -24.29
C PRO A 189 23.06 22.46 -23.97
N GLY A 190 24.12 23.23 -24.22
CA GLY A 190 24.22 24.63 -23.79
C GLY A 190 23.01 25.48 -24.17
N GLY A 191 22.15 25.77 -23.17
CA GLY A 191 20.94 26.57 -23.30
C GLY A 191 19.67 25.72 -23.18
N ALA A 192 18.75 26.12 -22.30
CA ALA A 192 17.53 25.42 -21.89
C ALA A 192 16.46 25.16 -23.01
N LYS A 193 16.86 25.10 -24.28
CA LYS A 193 16.00 24.94 -25.46
C LYS A 193 16.19 23.62 -26.21
N GLU A 194 17.24 22.85 -25.93
CA GLU A 194 17.44 21.52 -26.52
C GLU A 194 17.02 20.41 -25.55
N GLU A 195 16.51 19.29 -26.08
CA GLU A 195 16.10 18.15 -25.28
C GLU A 195 17.31 17.54 -24.54
N PRO A 196 17.17 17.18 -23.25
CA PRO A 196 18.25 16.55 -22.51
C PRO A 196 18.71 15.26 -23.19
N VAL A 197 20.02 15.13 -23.42
CA VAL A 197 20.63 13.96 -24.06
C VAL A 197 21.27 13.07 -23.00
N VAL A 198 21.09 11.76 -23.16
CA VAL A 198 21.71 10.76 -22.29
C VAL A 198 23.09 10.36 -22.84
N VAL A 199 24.10 10.39 -21.99
CA VAL A 199 25.50 10.15 -22.32
C VAL A 199 26.03 8.96 -21.51
N ASP A 200 26.71 8.03 -22.16
CA ASP A 200 27.35 6.85 -21.57
C ASP A 200 28.83 6.84 -22.01
N GLY A 201 29.75 6.83 -21.05
CA GLY A 201 31.19 6.92 -21.33
C GLY A 201 31.61 8.14 -22.17
N GLY A 202 30.89 9.26 -22.06
CA GLY A 202 31.13 10.49 -22.83
C GLY A 202 30.54 10.51 -24.25
N LYS A 203 29.77 9.49 -24.66
CA LYS A 203 29.10 9.42 -25.97
C LYS A 203 27.57 9.44 -25.82
N PRO A 204 26.83 10.18 -26.67
CA PRO A 204 25.37 10.11 -26.70
C PRO A 204 24.87 8.71 -27.01
N VAL A 205 23.88 8.23 -26.25
CA VAL A 205 23.21 6.94 -26.51
C VAL A 205 22.04 7.19 -27.47
N SER A 206 22.19 6.77 -28.73
CA SER A 206 21.16 6.96 -29.76
C SER A 206 19.89 6.16 -29.43
N GLY A 207 18.72 6.82 -29.54
CA GLY A 207 17.42 6.18 -29.37
C GLY A 207 17.05 5.82 -27.93
N PHE A 208 17.81 6.28 -26.93
CA PHE A 208 17.53 5.98 -25.52
C PHE A 208 16.24 6.68 -25.06
N LYS A 209 15.27 5.88 -24.59
CA LYS A 209 14.01 6.36 -24.02
C LYS A 209 13.92 5.89 -22.58
N PHE A 210 13.43 6.76 -21.70
CA PHE A 210 13.19 6.43 -20.31
C PHE A 210 11.94 7.17 -19.80
N VAL A 211 11.35 6.64 -18.74
CA VAL A 211 10.24 7.27 -18.03
C VAL A 211 10.80 7.93 -16.77
N SER A 212 10.69 9.25 -16.66
CA SER A 212 11.11 9.94 -15.43
C SER A 212 10.16 9.65 -14.28
N LYS A 213 10.66 9.71 -13.03
CA LYS A 213 9.83 9.52 -11.83
C LYS A 213 8.62 10.45 -11.79
N ALA A 214 8.75 11.68 -12.31
CA ALA A 214 7.66 12.64 -12.41
C ALA A 214 6.55 12.20 -13.38
N VAL A 215 6.93 11.61 -14.53
CA VAL A 215 5.95 11.08 -15.51
C VAL A 215 5.28 9.83 -14.95
N ALA A 216 6.04 8.91 -14.35
CA ALA A 216 5.50 7.72 -13.69
C ALA A 216 4.47 8.11 -12.60
N ALA A 217 4.81 9.06 -11.73
CA ALA A 217 3.89 9.57 -10.70
C ALA A 217 2.61 10.18 -11.30
N LYS A 218 2.70 10.91 -12.43
CA LYS A 218 1.53 11.45 -13.13
C LYS A 218 0.62 10.34 -13.68
N VAL A 219 1.20 9.29 -14.26
CA VAL A 219 0.44 8.12 -14.75
C VAL A 219 -0.25 7.42 -13.59
N LEU A 220 0.47 7.17 -12.49
CA LEU A 220 -0.08 6.55 -11.29
C LEU A 220 -1.20 7.40 -10.66
N ALA A 221 -1.03 8.72 -10.58
CA ALA A 221 -2.04 9.63 -10.06
C ALA A 221 -3.33 9.63 -10.91
N ALA A 222 -3.20 9.65 -12.24
CA ALA A 222 -4.34 9.55 -13.14
C ALA A 222 -5.07 8.21 -13.00
N ARG A 223 -4.31 7.11 -12.92
CA ARG A 223 -4.88 5.76 -12.76
C ARG A 223 -5.55 5.57 -11.40
N ARG A 224 -4.98 6.09 -10.32
CA ARG A 224 -5.60 6.12 -8.98
C ARG A 224 -6.92 6.88 -9.00
N ALA A 225 -6.97 8.03 -9.68
CA ALA A 225 -8.20 8.82 -9.80
C ALA A 225 -9.31 8.07 -10.55
N GLU A 226 -8.97 7.33 -11.60
CA GLU A 226 -9.92 6.52 -12.37
C GLU A 226 -10.50 5.36 -11.54
N VAL A 227 -9.64 4.57 -10.87
CA VAL A 227 -10.09 3.46 -10.02
C VAL A 227 -10.92 3.98 -8.84
N HIS A 228 -10.52 5.09 -8.25
CA HIS A 228 -11.26 5.72 -7.16
C HIS A 228 -12.63 6.25 -7.61
N ASP A 229 -12.72 6.90 -8.77
CA ASP A 229 -14.01 7.33 -9.32
C ASP A 229 -14.97 6.14 -9.54
N ARG A 230 -14.46 4.99 -10.01
CA ARG A 230 -15.24 3.76 -10.10
C ARG A 230 -15.67 3.24 -8.73
N TYR A 231 -14.77 3.23 -7.75
CA TYR A 231 -15.07 2.84 -6.37
C TYR A 231 -16.17 3.70 -5.73
N VAL A 232 -16.12 5.02 -5.91
CA VAL A 232 -17.16 5.95 -5.42
C VAL A 232 -18.48 5.71 -6.15
N LYS A 233 -18.47 5.52 -7.47
CA LYS A 233 -19.68 5.20 -8.25
C LYS A 233 -20.34 3.90 -7.79
N MET A 234 -19.56 2.86 -7.52
CA MET A 234 -20.07 1.59 -6.97
C MET A 234 -20.81 1.83 -5.65
N TRP A 235 -20.22 2.58 -4.71
CA TRP A 235 -20.89 2.88 -3.44
C TRP A 235 -22.08 3.82 -3.59
N ALA A 236 -22.02 4.78 -4.51
CA ALA A 236 -23.14 5.68 -4.80
C ALA A 236 -24.36 4.89 -5.30
N LYS A 237 -24.19 3.90 -6.19
CA LYS A 237 -25.29 3.01 -6.62
C LYS A 237 -25.96 2.32 -5.43
N LYS A 238 -25.14 1.76 -4.51
CA LYS A 238 -25.63 1.05 -3.32
C LYS A 238 -26.39 1.98 -2.37
N LEU A 239 -25.87 3.17 -2.12
CA LEU A 239 -26.48 4.14 -1.21
C LEU A 239 -27.71 4.85 -1.79
N LEU A 240 -27.79 5.01 -3.12
CA LEU A 240 -29.01 5.53 -3.76
C LEU A 240 -30.20 4.56 -3.60
N VAL A 241 -29.92 3.25 -3.55
CA VAL A 241 -30.94 2.21 -3.38
C VAL A 241 -31.23 1.92 -1.90
N SER A 242 -30.18 1.82 -1.09
CA SER A 242 -30.23 1.48 0.34
C SER A 242 -29.31 2.42 1.14
N PRO A 243 -29.72 3.68 1.36
CA PRO A 243 -28.93 4.68 2.08
C PRO A 243 -28.67 4.28 3.54
N GLU A 244 -29.56 3.49 4.15
CA GLU A 244 -29.43 2.98 5.52
C GLU A 244 -28.12 2.21 5.77
N VAL A 245 -27.48 1.66 4.73
CA VAL A 245 -26.18 1.00 4.81
C VAL A 245 -25.08 1.93 5.36
N ALA A 246 -25.20 3.26 5.15
CA ALA A 246 -24.28 4.25 5.70
C ALA A 246 -24.27 4.32 7.24
N ALA A 247 -25.24 3.69 7.92
CA ALA A 247 -25.28 3.62 9.37
C ALA A 247 -24.27 2.63 9.97
N VAL A 248 -23.77 1.67 9.17
CA VAL A 248 -22.79 0.69 9.61
C VAL A 248 -21.39 1.15 9.19
N PRO A 249 -20.48 1.43 10.14
CA PRO A 249 -19.09 1.77 9.79
C PRO A 249 -18.41 0.60 9.08
N LEU A 250 -17.62 0.90 8.03
CA LEU A 250 -16.93 -0.13 7.24
C LEU A 250 -16.08 -1.09 8.09
N LYS A 251 -15.38 -0.54 9.09
CA LYS A 251 -14.56 -1.32 10.04
C LYS A 251 -15.33 -2.33 10.90
N ASP A 252 -16.62 -2.12 11.11
CA ASP A 252 -17.44 -2.94 12.01
C ASP A 252 -18.16 -4.08 11.26
N VAL A 253 -18.25 -4.01 9.92
CA VAL A 253 -18.98 -4.96 9.06
C VAL A 253 -18.56 -6.40 9.32
N ASP A 254 -17.26 -6.70 9.26
CA ASP A 254 -16.75 -8.06 9.48
C ASP A 254 -17.00 -8.59 10.90
N GLY A 255 -17.15 -7.69 11.87
CA GLY A 255 -17.49 -8.04 13.25
C GLY A 255 -18.95 -8.51 13.40
N GLN A 256 -19.83 -8.06 12.49
CA GLN A 256 -21.25 -8.44 12.51
C GLN A 256 -21.52 -9.81 11.88
N LEU A 257 -20.62 -10.28 11.01
CA LEU A 257 -20.77 -11.52 10.26
C LEU A 257 -20.61 -12.77 11.14
N ALA A 258 -21.33 -13.82 10.77
CA ALA A 258 -21.25 -15.17 11.33
C ALA A 258 -21.41 -16.20 10.20
N SER A 259 -21.15 -17.48 10.46
CA SER A 259 -21.29 -18.52 9.42
C SER A 259 -22.73 -18.74 8.97
N LYS A 260 -23.71 -18.47 9.84
CA LYS A 260 -25.14 -18.61 9.57
C LYS A 260 -25.85 -17.27 9.75
N PHE A 261 -26.96 -17.07 9.04
CA PHE A 261 -27.64 -15.78 8.97
C PHE A 261 -28.33 -15.42 10.29
N GLU A 262 -28.96 -16.40 10.94
CA GLU A 262 -29.61 -16.26 12.24
C GLU A 262 -28.64 -15.94 13.38
N LEU A 263 -27.34 -16.13 13.15
CA LEU A 263 -26.27 -15.85 14.10
C LEU A 263 -25.62 -14.49 13.88
N LEU A 264 -26.05 -13.68 12.91
CA LEU A 264 -25.51 -12.33 12.73
C LEU A 264 -25.69 -11.51 14.00
N ALA A 265 -24.72 -10.63 14.32
CA ALA A 265 -24.86 -9.80 15.50
C ALA A 265 -26.04 -8.83 15.36
N PRO A 266 -26.88 -8.69 16.40
CA PRO A 266 -28.11 -7.90 16.32
C PRO A 266 -27.85 -6.38 16.43
N GLN A 267 -26.61 -5.95 16.67
CA GLN A 267 -26.24 -4.58 17.04
C GLN A 267 -26.81 -3.51 16.09
N TYR A 268 -26.85 -3.79 14.79
CA TYR A 268 -27.36 -2.87 13.78
C TYR A 268 -28.69 -3.33 13.15
N ALA A 269 -29.17 -4.53 13.44
CA ALA A 269 -30.28 -5.15 12.71
C ALA A 269 -31.58 -4.34 12.82
N ASP A 270 -32.00 -4.05 14.05
CA ASP A 270 -33.26 -3.33 14.30
C ASP A 270 -33.21 -1.89 13.76
N LEU A 271 -32.07 -1.21 13.91
CA LEU A 271 -31.89 0.16 13.41
C LEU A 271 -31.92 0.21 11.87
N LEU A 272 -31.27 -0.75 11.19
CA LEU A 272 -31.28 -0.85 9.73
C LEU A 272 -32.69 -1.16 9.21
N GLN A 273 -33.40 -2.07 9.86
CA GLN A 273 -34.78 -2.41 9.48
C GLN A 273 -35.75 -1.24 9.73
N ALA A 274 -35.56 -0.48 10.80
CA ALA A 274 -36.34 0.72 11.07
C ALA A 274 -36.03 1.82 10.03
N ALA A 275 -34.76 2.04 9.70
CA ALA A 275 -34.34 3.04 8.71
C ALA A 275 -34.77 2.67 7.28
N SER A 276 -34.78 1.39 6.91
CA SER A 276 -35.25 0.96 5.58
C SER A 276 -36.72 1.31 5.34
N SER A 277 -37.53 1.38 6.40
CA SER A 277 -38.94 1.77 6.35
C SER A 277 -39.14 3.27 5.99
N GLY A 278 -38.06 4.05 5.94
CA GLY A 278 -38.02 5.42 5.44
C GLY A 278 -38.17 6.49 6.52
N SER A 279 -38.13 7.74 6.07
CA SER A 279 -38.11 8.95 6.93
C SER A 279 -39.36 9.24 7.77
N LYS A 280 -40.43 8.45 7.63
CA LYS A 280 -41.67 8.57 8.41
C LYS A 280 -41.89 7.32 9.24
N THR A 281 -42.30 7.47 10.50
CA THR A 281 -42.68 6.31 11.35
C THR A 281 -43.97 5.64 10.83
N LEU A 282 -44.27 4.42 11.28
CA LEU A 282 -45.51 3.73 10.95
C LEU A 282 -46.72 4.57 11.35
N ALA A 283 -46.71 5.17 12.54
CA ALA A 283 -47.76 6.07 13.02
C ALA A 283 -48.00 7.25 12.07
N GLU A 284 -46.91 7.88 11.61
CA GLU A 284 -46.96 8.98 10.64
C GLU A 284 -47.48 8.50 9.28
N ARG A 285 -47.04 7.34 8.80
CA ARG A 285 -47.55 6.75 7.54
C ARG A 285 -49.04 6.43 7.64
N MET A 286 -49.48 5.83 8.76
CA MET A 286 -50.88 5.53 9.02
C MET A 286 -51.73 6.80 9.12
N SER A 287 -51.21 7.91 9.67
CA SER A 287 -51.93 9.20 9.71
C SER A 287 -52.26 9.77 8.32
N HIS A 288 -51.52 9.32 7.29
CA HIS A 288 -51.73 9.64 5.87
C HIS A 288 -52.43 8.52 5.10
N HIS A 289 -52.86 7.44 5.76
CA HIS A 289 -53.56 6.34 5.11
C HIS A 289 -54.89 6.86 4.49
N PRO A 290 -55.25 6.49 3.24
CA PRO A 290 -56.45 6.98 2.57
C PRO A 290 -57.76 6.79 3.35
N ALA A 291 -57.89 5.68 4.09
CA ALA A 291 -59.00 5.46 5.03
C ALA A 291 -59.21 6.60 6.05
N LEU A 292 -58.15 7.28 6.51
CA LEU A 292 -58.26 8.42 7.45
C LEU A 292 -58.57 9.74 6.77
N ASP A 293 -58.45 9.82 5.44
CA ASP A 293 -58.99 10.93 4.65
C ASP A 293 -60.51 10.83 4.47
N SER A 294 -61.13 9.71 4.88
CA SER A 294 -62.58 9.54 4.85
C SER A 294 -63.28 10.50 5.81
N PHE A 295 -64.53 10.84 5.48
CA PHE A 295 -65.34 11.80 6.26
C PHE A 295 -65.48 11.39 7.74
N LEU A 296 -65.59 10.10 8.02
CA LEU A 296 -65.82 9.57 9.37
C LEU A 296 -64.56 9.60 10.25
N LEU A 297 -63.37 9.49 9.66
CA LEU A 297 -62.10 9.34 10.40
C LEU A 297 -61.19 10.58 10.31
N LYS A 298 -61.63 11.63 9.63
CA LYS A 298 -60.84 12.86 9.41
C LYS A 298 -60.35 13.53 10.70
N ARG A 299 -61.10 13.41 11.80
CA ARG A 299 -60.72 13.96 13.12
C ARG A 299 -59.83 13.02 13.94
N GLU A 300 -59.75 11.75 13.57
CA GLU A 300 -58.97 10.72 14.27
C GLU A 300 -57.50 10.66 13.82
N LYS A 301 -57.10 11.48 12.83
CA LYS A 301 -55.73 11.52 12.31
C LYS A 301 -54.65 11.80 13.36
N GLU A 302 -54.96 12.63 14.35
CA GLU A 302 -54.03 12.88 15.47
C GLU A 302 -54.17 11.83 16.58
N ALA A 303 -55.35 11.19 16.70
CA ALA A 303 -55.60 10.14 17.68
C ALA A 303 -54.89 8.82 17.30
N ILE A 304 -54.73 8.51 16.01
CA ILE A 304 -54.10 7.27 15.56
C ILE A 304 -52.63 7.13 15.95
N LYS A 305 -51.96 8.25 16.26
CA LYS A 305 -50.60 8.25 16.82
C LYS A 305 -50.56 7.64 18.22
N GLY A 306 -51.68 7.68 18.95
CA GLY A 306 -51.85 6.98 20.24
C GLY A 306 -52.09 5.48 20.08
N ASP A 307 -52.76 5.07 19.00
CA ASP A 307 -53.04 3.65 18.71
C ASP A 307 -51.80 2.90 18.19
N PHE A 308 -50.90 3.62 17.50
CA PHE A 308 -49.62 3.11 17.03
C PHE A 308 -48.47 3.93 17.65
N PRO A 309 -48.14 3.73 18.94
CA PRO A 309 -47.06 4.48 19.56
C PRO A 309 -45.72 4.11 18.92
N SER A 310 -44.95 5.12 18.48
CA SER A 310 -43.62 4.90 17.93
C SER A 310 -42.62 4.55 19.03
N SER A 311 -41.88 3.46 18.83
CA SER A 311 -40.78 3.07 19.71
C SER A 311 -39.56 4.00 19.53
N GLU A 312 -38.66 4.02 20.51
CA GLU A 312 -37.41 4.80 20.41
C GLU A 312 -36.56 4.37 19.21
N VAL A 313 -36.48 3.06 18.92
CA VAL A 313 -35.72 2.51 17.79
C VAL A 313 -36.35 2.92 16.46
N GLU A 314 -37.67 2.89 16.36
CA GLU A 314 -38.39 3.32 15.17
C GLU A 314 -38.20 4.83 14.91
N ALA A 315 -38.30 5.65 15.96
CA ALA A 315 -38.04 7.08 15.86
C ALA A 315 -36.59 7.38 15.44
N ALA A 316 -35.62 6.64 15.98
CA ALA A 316 -34.21 6.74 15.60
C ALA A 316 -33.99 6.32 14.13
N GLY A 317 -34.62 5.24 13.69
CA GLY A 317 -34.56 4.77 12.30
C GLY A 317 -35.15 5.78 11.31
N ALA A 318 -36.32 6.37 11.63
CA ALA A 318 -36.94 7.41 10.80
C ALA A 318 -36.08 8.69 10.73
N ALA A 319 -35.49 9.11 11.85
CA ALA A 319 -34.58 10.26 11.89
C ALA A 319 -33.32 10.02 11.04
N LEU A 320 -32.73 8.83 11.14
CA LEU A 320 -31.59 8.40 10.34
C LEU A 320 -31.94 8.34 8.85
N ALA A 321 -33.08 7.76 8.48
CA ALA A 321 -33.54 7.72 7.11
C ALA A 321 -33.77 9.14 6.55
N LYS A 322 -34.29 10.07 7.36
CA LYS A 322 -34.46 11.47 6.98
C LYS A 322 -33.13 12.19 6.71
N GLU A 323 -32.10 11.90 7.51
CA GLU A 323 -30.73 12.40 7.29
C GLU A 323 -30.16 11.88 5.97
N LEU A 324 -30.32 10.58 5.69
CA LEU A 324 -29.65 9.89 4.58
C LEU A 324 -30.42 9.94 3.25
N GLU A 325 -31.76 9.98 3.26
CA GLU A 325 -32.60 10.12 2.06
C GLU A 325 -32.62 11.56 1.53
N GLY A 326 -32.40 12.56 2.41
CA GLY A 326 -32.47 13.97 2.05
C GLY A 326 -31.32 14.43 1.15
N ASP A 327 -30.11 13.91 1.39
CA ASP A 327 -28.93 14.17 0.57
C ASP A 327 -28.03 12.92 0.49
N PRO A 328 -27.99 12.23 -0.68
CA PRO A 328 -27.11 11.08 -0.89
C PRO A 328 -25.62 11.36 -0.68
N ALA A 329 -25.18 12.63 -0.80
CA ALA A 329 -23.80 13.02 -0.53
C ALA A 329 -23.45 12.84 0.96
N VAL A 330 -24.40 13.10 1.86
CA VAL A 330 -24.23 12.89 3.31
C VAL A 330 -24.06 11.41 3.62
N ALA A 331 -24.84 10.54 2.96
CA ALA A 331 -24.70 9.09 3.11
C ALA A 331 -23.31 8.61 2.63
N LEU A 332 -22.82 9.13 1.50
CA LEU A 332 -21.49 8.84 0.99
C LEU A 332 -20.38 9.32 1.94
N GLU A 333 -20.48 10.55 2.46
CA GLU A 333 -19.52 11.10 3.41
C GLU A 333 -19.50 10.33 4.72
N LYS A 334 -20.67 9.94 5.25
CA LYS A 334 -20.80 9.15 6.48
C LYS A 334 -20.19 7.75 6.34
N LEU A 335 -20.40 7.10 5.18
CA LEU A 335 -19.88 5.75 4.94
C LEU A 335 -18.39 5.75 4.59
N LEU A 336 -17.97 6.58 3.63
CA LEU A 336 -16.61 6.54 3.07
C LEU A 336 -15.63 7.42 3.83
N GLY A 337 -16.10 8.50 4.48
CA GLY A 337 -15.28 9.42 5.26
C GLY A 337 -13.97 9.81 4.54
N PRO A 338 -12.79 9.44 5.06
CA PRO A 338 -11.50 9.78 4.45
C PRO A 338 -11.27 9.14 3.06
N GLU A 339 -12.01 8.08 2.69
CA GLU A 339 -11.91 7.48 1.35
C GLU A 339 -12.59 8.33 0.28
N LEU A 340 -13.47 9.27 0.62
CA LEU A 340 -14.19 10.06 -0.38
C LEU A 340 -13.27 11.02 -1.16
N GLN A 341 -12.21 11.52 -0.52
CA GLN A 341 -11.35 12.53 -1.12
C GLN A 341 -10.58 11.95 -2.31
N SER A 342 -10.85 12.46 -3.51
CA SER A 342 -10.11 12.13 -4.72
C SER A 342 -9.07 13.21 -5.03
N GLY A 343 -7.84 12.78 -5.28
CA GLY A 343 -6.75 13.65 -5.68
C GLY A 343 -5.41 13.17 -5.17
N PRO A 344 -4.28 13.72 -5.68
CA PRO A 344 -2.98 13.48 -5.10
C PRO A 344 -3.04 13.98 -3.66
N LEU A 345 -3.18 13.05 -2.72
CA LEU A 345 -2.95 13.28 -1.30
C LEU A 345 -3.89 14.26 -0.57
N ALA A 346 -4.86 14.89 -1.26
CA ALA A 346 -5.77 15.90 -0.70
C ALA A 346 -5.05 17.01 0.12
N GLY A 347 -3.80 17.33 -0.26
CA GLY A 347 -2.95 18.30 0.43
C GLY A 347 -2.34 17.80 1.75
N LYS A 348 -2.42 16.51 2.08
CA LYS A 348 -1.83 15.89 3.28
C LYS A 348 -0.73 14.89 2.90
N PRO A 349 0.31 14.67 3.71
CA PRO A 349 1.31 13.64 3.42
C PRO A 349 0.70 12.24 3.25
N MET A 350 1.33 11.40 2.43
CA MET A 350 0.87 10.03 2.14
C MET A 350 0.72 9.17 3.40
N SER A 351 1.62 9.35 4.37
CA SER A 351 1.56 8.66 5.66
C SER A 351 0.28 8.97 6.43
N GLU A 352 -0.16 10.22 6.47
CA GLU A 352 -1.37 10.65 7.16
C GLU A 352 -2.64 10.15 6.47
N VAL A 353 -2.68 10.22 5.13
CA VAL A 353 -3.80 9.73 4.33
C VAL A 353 -3.99 8.23 4.54
N ILE A 354 -2.91 7.44 4.45
CA ILE A 354 -2.98 5.98 4.62
C ILE A 354 -3.36 5.61 6.05
N ALA A 355 -2.83 6.31 7.05
CA ALA A 355 -3.21 6.08 8.44
C ALA A 355 -4.72 6.35 8.66
N ALA A 356 -5.24 7.44 8.12
CA ALA A 356 -6.66 7.80 8.22
C ALA A 356 -7.57 6.78 7.52
N ILE A 357 -7.24 6.40 6.28
CA ILE A 357 -8.00 5.38 5.54
C ILE A 357 -7.94 4.03 6.26
N THR A 358 -6.77 3.61 6.72
CA THR A 358 -6.59 2.34 7.44
C THR A 358 -7.44 2.29 8.71
N ALA A 359 -7.45 3.37 9.50
CA ALA A 359 -8.24 3.45 10.73
C ALA A 359 -9.76 3.54 10.50
N HIS A 360 -10.16 4.00 9.30
CA HIS A 360 -11.57 4.02 8.89
C HIS A 360 -12.06 2.65 8.41
N LYS A 361 -11.23 1.95 7.63
CA LYS A 361 -11.57 0.65 7.02
C LYS A 361 -11.51 -0.53 7.98
N TYR A 362 -10.62 -0.48 8.95
CA TYR A 362 -10.31 -1.66 9.76
C TYR A 362 -10.26 -1.32 11.25
N ALA A 363 -10.82 -2.22 12.07
CA ALA A 363 -10.63 -2.18 13.52
C ALA A 363 -9.16 -2.45 13.89
N SER A 364 -8.72 -1.94 15.04
CA SER A 364 -7.30 -1.91 15.43
C SER A 364 -6.67 -3.28 15.70
N ASP A 365 -7.50 -4.30 15.92
CA ASP A 365 -7.09 -5.70 16.13
C ASP A 365 -6.84 -6.46 14.81
N ARG A 366 -7.27 -5.90 13.67
CA ARG A 366 -7.18 -6.55 12.36
C ARG A 366 -5.75 -6.64 11.83
N TYR A 367 -5.46 -7.70 11.09
CA TYR A 367 -4.21 -7.87 10.36
C TYR A 367 -3.96 -6.72 9.38
N MET A 368 -4.96 -6.36 8.57
CA MET A 368 -4.87 -5.26 7.61
C MET A 368 -4.64 -3.90 8.26
N TYR A 369 -5.15 -3.67 9.48
CA TYR A 369 -4.87 -2.46 10.24
C TYR A 369 -3.38 -2.36 10.60
N ARG A 370 -2.80 -3.45 11.10
CA ARG A 370 -1.38 -3.51 11.48
C ARG A 370 -0.46 -3.32 10.28
N GLU A 371 -0.76 -3.95 9.14
CA GLU A 371 0.02 -3.77 7.91
C GLU A 371 -0.15 -2.36 7.32
N GLY A 372 -1.36 -1.80 7.33
CA GLY A 372 -1.59 -0.43 6.88
C GLY A 372 -0.86 0.62 7.74
N MET A 373 -0.80 0.42 9.06
CA MET A 373 -0.04 1.30 9.96
C MET A 373 1.48 1.17 9.79
N LYS A 374 1.99 -0.04 9.47
CA LYS A 374 3.41 -0.21 9.07
C LYS A 374 3.71 0.50 7.75
N LEU A 375 2.80 0.42 6.78
CA LEU A 375 2.94 1.13 5.51
C LEU A 375 2.95 2.65 5.71
N ALA A 376 2.03 3.18 6.53
CA ALA A 376 2.03 4.60 6.90
C ALA A 376 3.36 5.03 7.57
N ALA A 377 3.90 4.21 8.47
CA ALA A 377 5.20 4.48 9.10
C ALA A 377 6.37 4.47 8.09
N ARG A 378 6.33 3.60 7.09
CA ARG A 378 7.32 3.58 5.99
C ARG A 378 7.24 4.85 5.15
N TYR A 379 6.05 5.27 4.74
CA TYR A 379 5.88 6.53 4.01
C TYR A 379 6.33 7.73 4.83
N LYS A 380 6.09 7.72 6.15
CA LYS A 380 6.61 8.77 7.03
C LYS A 380 8.14 8.84 7.03
N ALA A 381 8.83 7.70 7.03
CA ALA A 381 10.28 7.67 6.92
C ALA A 381 10.77 8.19 5.56
N GLU A 382 10.06 7.88 4.46
CA GLU A 382 10.34 8.40 3.13
C GLU A 382 10.07 9.93 3.04
N GLU A 383 9.03 10.43 3.71
CA GLU A 383 8.71 11.86 3.85
C GLU A 383 9.78 12.62 4.63
N ASP A 384 10.25 12.06 5.75
CA ASP A 384 11.30 12.65 6.56
C ASP A 384 12.65 12.67 5.81
N ALA A 385 12.96 11.62 5.04
CA ALA A 385 14.12 11.58 4.15
C ALA A 385 14.03 12.65 3.06
N MET A 386 12.89 12.74 2.36
CA MET A 386 12.65 13.76 1.34
C MET A 386 12.73 15.18 1.92
N ARG A 387 12.17 15.39 3.12
CA ARG A 387 12.28 16.67 3.83
C ARG A 387 13.74 17.01 4.11
N GLY A 388 14.53 16.04 4.58
CA GLY A 388 15.96 16.21 4.83
C GLY A 388 16.73 16.65 3.57
N GLU A 389 16.46 16.04 2.42
CA GLU A 389 17.07 16.38 1.14
C GLU A 389 16.65 17.77 0.63
N LEU A 390 15.37 18.10 0.74
CA LEU A 390 14.81 19.35 0.22
C LEU A 390 15.03 20.55 1.13
N LYS A 391 15.32 20.32 2.42
CA LYS A 391 15.52 21.37 3.42
C LYS A 391 16.59 22.39 3.02
N ALA A 392 17.68 21.92 2.42
CA ALA A 392 18.79 22.78 1.99
C ALA A 392 18.38 23.76 0.87
N LEU A 393 17.35 23.42 0.09
CA LEU A 393 16.90 24.18 -1.08
C LEU A 393 15.70 25.06 -0.78
N TYR A 394 14.73 24.52 -0.04
CA TYR A 394 13.41 25.13 0.17
C TYR A 394 13.19 25.64 1.60
N GLY A 395 14.19 25.51 2.48
CA GLY A 395 14.14 25.97 3.87
C GLY A 395 13.46 24.97 4.82
N ASP A 396 13.11 25.41 6.04
CA ASP A 396 12.50 24.54 7.05
C ASP A 396 11.05 24.14 6.72
N ASN A 397 10.31 24.97 5.98
CA ASN A 397 8.89 24.79 5.66
C ASN A 397 8.69 24.13 4.28
N VAL A 398 9.27 22.95 4.08
CA VAL A 398 9.07 22.17 2.85
C VAL A 398 7.68 21.57 2.83
N ASP A 399 6.89 21.88 1.80
CA ASP A 399 5.62 21.21 1.53
C ASP A 399 5.86 19.83 0.90
N VAL A 400 6.13 18.83 1.75
CA VAL A 400 6.44 17.45 1.33
C VAL A 400 5.27 16.84 0.53
N ALA A 401 4.02 17.21 0.84
CA ALA A 401 2.86 16.64 0.16
C ALA A 401 2.83 17.00 -1.33
N SER A 402 3.17 18.25 -1.70
CA SER A 402 3.24 18.65 -3.11
C SER A 402 4.39 17.96 -3.85
N PHE A 403 5.56 17.81 -3.22
CA PHE A 403 6.70 17.09 -3.84
C PHE A 403 6.49 15.58 -3.94
N GLN A 404 5.71 14.96 -3.04
CA GLN A 404 5.28 13.57 -3.18
C GLN A 404 4.27 13.40 -4.31
N ALA A 405 3.26 14.28 -4.38
CA ALA A 405 2.24 14.26 -5.41
C ALA A 405 2.83 14.53 -6.81
N GLN A 406 3.80 15.43 -6.88
CA GLN A 406 4.44 15.87 -8.11
C GLN A 406 5.97 15.87 -7.91
N PRO A 407 6.63 14.72 -8.07
CA PRO A 407 8.07 14.61 -7.99
C PRO A 407 8.76 15.55 -8.98
N ARG A 408 9.90 16.11 -8.56
CA ARG A 408 10.70 17.03 -9.40
C ARG A 408 11.16 16.32 -10.68
N THR A 409 10.96 16.95 -11.82
CA THR A 409 11.49 16.47 -13.10
C THR A 409 13.03 16.51 -13.10
N PRO A 410 13.72 15.70 -13.93
CA PRO A 410 15.18 15.77 -14.03
C PRO A 410 15.70 17.19 -14.34
N ALA A 411 14.99 17.94 -15.19
CA ALA A 411 15.31 19.34 -15.47
C ALA A 411 15.19 20.24 -14.23
N GLN A 412 14.14 20.06 -13.43
CA GLN A 412 13.96 20.81 -12.18
C GLN A 412 15.07 20.46 -11.17
N GLN A 413 15.44 19.19 -11.04
CA GLN A 413 16.51 18.76 -10.14
C GLN A 413 17.87 19.33 -10.54
N ILE A 414 18.15 19.43 -11.84
CA ILE A 414 19.36 20.10 -12.36
C ILE A 414 19.36 21.58 -11.99
N LEU A 415 18.25 22.29 -12.23
CA LEU A 415 18.13 23.72 -11.89
C LEU A 415 18.25 23.97 -10.38
N ASP A 416 17.61 23.14 -9.55
CA ASP A 416 17.70 23.20 -8.10
C ASP A 416 19.14 23.00 -7.63
N ARG A 417 19.83 22.01 -8.22
CA ARG A 417 21.23 21.72 -7.88
C ARG A 417 22.16 22.88 -8.24
N MET A 418 21.95 23.52 -9.39
CA MET A 418 22.73 24.71 -9.78
C MET A 418 22.56 25.84 -8.75
N LYS A 419 21.33 26.10 -8.29
CA LYS A 419 21.05 27.10 -7.23
C LYS A 419 21.70 26.73 -5.89
N GLU A 420 21.65 25.45 -5.50
CA GLU A 420 22.33 24.97 -4.28
C GLU A 420 23.83 25.24 -4.34
N LEU A 421 24.45 24.92 -5.47
CA LEU A 421 25.89 25.06 -5.68
C LEU A 421 26.32 26.53 -5.64
N GLU A 422 25.52 27.44 -6.20
CA GLU A 422 25.74 28.88 -6.09
C GLU A 422 25.69 29.35 -4.63
N ALA A 423 24.71 28.88 -3.86
CA ALA A 423 24.59 29.22 -2.43
C ALA A 423 25.73 28.63 -1.57
N ARG A 424 26.22 27.43 -1.94
CA ARG A 424 27.33 26.73 -1.24
C ARG A 424 28.72 27.13 -1.72
N ALA A 425 28.83 28.01 -2.71
CA ALA A 425 30.13 28.46 -3.24
C ALA A 425 31.04 29.07 -2.15
N ALA A 426 30.45 29.78 -1.17
CA ALA A 426 31.19 30.34 -0.04
C ALA A 426 31.67 29.28 0.95
N GLU A 427 30.89 28.22 1.18
CA GLU A 427 31.27 27.07 2.02
C GLU A 427 32.48 26.34 1.41
N PHE A 428 32.42 26.04 0.11
CA PHE A 428 33.55 25.40 -0.59
C PHE A 428 34.82 26.26 -0.56
N LYS A 429 34.68 27.58 -0.69
CA LYS A 429 35.81 28.49 -0.58
C LYS A 429 36.41 28.48 0.84
N ALA A 430 35.58 28.47 1.87
CA ALA A 430 36.04 28.37 3.25
C ALA A 430 36.70 27.01 3.56
N GLU A 431 36.19 25.91 3.01
CA GLU A 431 36.78 24.56 3.14
C GLU A 431 38.18 24.50 2.49
N LEU A 432 38.36 25.15 1.33
CA LEU A 432 39.66 25.27 0.67
C LEU A 432 40.67 26.10 1.47
N GLU A 433 40.23 27.23 2.05
CA GLU A 433 41.06 28.12 2.86
C GLU A 433 41.45 27.48 4.21
N ALA A 434 40.59 26.64 4.78
CA ALA A 434 40.80 25.96 6.05
C ALA A 434 41.60 24.64 5.94
N ALA A 435 41.98 24.20 4.74
CA ALA A 435 42.68 22.94 4.54
C ALA A 435 44.13 22.97 5.07
N ASP A 436 44.42 22.05 6.00
CA ASP A 436 45.69 21.96 6.74
C ASP A 436 46.91 21.53 5.91
N ASN A 437 46.69 20.92 4.73
CA ASN A 437 47.76 20.48 3.85
C ASN A 437 47.35 20.52 2.37
N ASP A 438 48.34 20.43 1.48
CA ASP A 438 48.14 20.55 0.04
C ASP A 438 47.30 19.41 -0.56
N TYR A 439 47.29 18.23 0.07
CA TYR A 439 46.42 17.12 -0.34
C TYR A 439 44.94 17.43 -0.06
N LEU A 440 44.62 17.92 1.14
CA LEU A 440 43.26 18.29 1.50
C LEU A 440 42.74 19.44 0.65
N ARG A 441 43.60 20.41 0.30
CA ARG A 441 43.26 21.47 -0.69
C ARG A 441 42.90 20.87 -2.05
N TYR A 442 43.71 19.94 -2.55
CA TYR A 442 43.46 19.26 -3.82
C TYR A 442 42.14 18.47 -3.78
N ALA A 443 41.92 17.69 -2.72
CA ALA A 443 40.72 16.88 -2.54
C ALA A 443 39.45 17.74 -2.47
N ALA A 444 39.46 18.83 -1.69
CA ALA A 444 38.33 19.76 -1.60
C ALA A 444 38.05 20.44 -2.96
N SER A 445 39.10 20.87 -3.68
CA SER A 445 38.95 21.50 -5.00
C SER A 445 38.36 20.54 -6.03
N LYS A 446 38.85 19.30 -6.08
CA LYS A 446 38.32 18.29 -6.99
C LYS A 446 36.91 17.83 -6.64
N LYS A 447 36.59 17.69 -5.34
CA LYS A 447 35.24 17.42 -4.87
C LYS A 447 34.28 18.53 -5.31
N GLN A 448 34.67 19.80 -5.16
CA GLN A 448 33.88 20.92 -5.66
C GLN A 448 33.69 20.83 -7.18
N GLN A 449 34.74 20.55 -7.96
CA GLN A 449 34.66 20.41 -9.41
C GLN A 449 33.62 19.35 -9.83
N VAL A 450 33.68 18.15 -9.23
CA VAL A 450 32.79 17.03 -9.56
C VAL A 450 31.35 17.32 -9.12
N LEU A 451 31.16 17.88 -7.92
CA LEU A 451 29.81 18.18 -7.40
C LEU A 451 29.17 19.39 -8.09
N SER A 452 29.97 20.29 -8.65
CA SER A 452 29.50 21.49 -9.36
C SER A 452 28.94 21.21 -10.76
N ASP A 453 29.22 20.03 -11.32
CA ASP A 453 28.68 19.60 -12.60
C ASP A 453 27.26 19.03 -12.40
N PRO A 454 26.20 19.70 -12.90
CA PRO A 454 24.83 19.23 -12.74
C PRO A 454 24.55 17.92 -13.50
N SER A 455 25.37 17.56 -14.48
CA SER A 455 25.24 16.26 -15.16
C SER A 455 25.64 15.09 -14.26
N ASN A 456 26.36 15.31 -13.17
CA ASN A 456 26.76 14.25 -12.24
C ASN A 456 25.65 13.87 -11.24
N ILE A 457 24.43 14.42 -11.40
CA ILE A 457 23.27 13.93 -10.65
C ILE A 457 22.91 12.52 -11.16
N ALA A 458 22.85 11.56 -10.24
CA ALA A 458 22.43 10.20 -10.53
C ALA A 458 20.91 10.13 -10.62
N PHE A 459 20.39 9.86 -11.81
CA PHE A 459 18.97 9.59 -12.05
C PHE A 459 18.77 8.08 -12.21
N ASP A 460 18.05 7.45 -11.29
CA ASP A 460 17.79 6.00 -11.34
C ASP A 460 17.06 5.60 -12.62
N GLU A 461 16.14 6.44 -13.11
CA GLU A 461 15.43 6.24 -14.37
C GLU A 461 16.33 6.21 -15.61
N VAL A 462 17.56 6.74 -15.51
CA VAL A 462 18.55 6.75 -16.60
C VAL A 462 19.58 5.65 -16.41
N LEU A 463 20.00 5.40 -15.16
CA LEU A 463 20.92 4.32 -14.81
C LEU A 463 20.27 2.94 -14.98
N TYR A 464 19.02 2.80 -14.52
CA TYR A 464 18.26 1.55 -14.45
C TYR A 464 16.81 1.76 -14.92
N PRO A 465 16.60 2.02 -16.23
CA PRO A 465 15.26 2.32 -16.76
C PRO A 465 14.23 1.22 -16.48
N SER A 466 14.62 -0.06 -16.60
CA SER A 466 13.75 -1.20 -16.30
C SER A 466 13.35 -1.26 -14.82
N LEU A 467 14.20 -0.80 -13.90
CA LEU A 467 13.86 -0.78 -12.47
C LEU A 467 12.71 0.19 -12.18
N VAL A 468 12.73 1.38 -12.79
CA VAL A 468 11.68 2.39 -12.62
C VAL A 468 10.38 1.96 -13.30
N GLU A 469 10.48 1.32 -14.48
CA GLU A 469 9.34 0.72 -15.16
C GLU A 469 8.69 -0.38 -14.29
N GLU A 470 9.49 -1.30 -13.73
CA GLU A 470 8.99 -2.36 -12.85
C GLU A 470 8.39 -1.82 -11.54
N GLN A 471 8.93 -0.73 -10.97
CA GLN A 471 8.32 -0.06 -9.81
C GLN A 471 6.94 0.50 -10.15
N MET A 472 6.81 1.13 -11.32
CA MET A 472 5.54 1.64 -11.82
C MET A 472 4.56 0.49 -12.08
N ASP A 473 5.01 -0.60 -12.70
CA ASP A 473 4.18 -1.77 -13.00
C ASP A 473 3.65 -2.46 -11.73
N ILE A 474 4.44 -2.52 -10.65
CA ILE A 474 3.98 -3.04 -9.35
C ILE A 474 2.81 -2.21 -8.84
N GLU A 475 2.95 -0.88 -8.81
CA GLU A 475 1.89 0.03 -8.36
C GLU A 475 0.64 -0.05 -9.27
N LEU A 476 0.83 -0.15 -10.60
CA LEU A 476 -0.26 -0.33 -11.55
C LEU A 476 -0.96 -1.69 -11.38
N ALA A 477 -0.22 -2.75 -11.05
CA ALA A 477 -0.79 -4.05 -10.77
C ALA A 477 -1.64 -4.03 -9.49
N GLU A 478 -1.20 -3.33 -8.45
CA GLU A 478 -2.02 -3.12 -7.24
C GLU A 478 -3.32 -2.37 -7.54
N LEU A 479 -3.26 -1.31 -8.36
CA LEU A 479 -4.47 -0.58 -8.79
C LEU A 479 -5.38 -1.43 -9.66
N LYS A 480 -4.83 -2.32 -10.48
CA LYS A 480 -5.61 -3.27 -11.28
C LYS A 480 -6.30 -4.31 -10.38
N GLU A 481 -5.64 -4.79 -9.32
CA GLU A 481 -6.27 -5.66 -8.33
C GLU A 481 -7.43 -4.97 -7.60
N GLU A 482 -7.28 -3.69 -7.23
CA GLU A 482 -8.38 -2.92 -6.63
C GLU A 482 -9.52 -2.68 -7.62
N GLU A 483 -9.23 -2.43 -8.89
CA GLU A 483 -10.27 -2.32 -9.92
C GLU A 483 -11.02 -3.64 -10.15
N MET A 484 -10.31 -4.77 -10.19
CA MET A 484 -10.94 -6.09 -10.32
C MET A 484 -11.89 -6.39 -9.15
N LYS A 485 -11.59 -5.91 -7.92
CA LYS A 485 -12.52 -6.02 -6.79
C LYS A 485 -13.80 -5.21 -7.02
N VAL A 486 -13.72 -4.07 -7.69
CA VAL A 486 -14.89 -3.29 -8.10
C VAL A 486 -15.66 -4.03 -9.19
N ASP A 487 -14.97 -4.57 -10.20
CA ASP A 487 -15.60 -5.39 -11.26
C ASP A 487 -16.37 -6.58 -10.67
N ASP A 488 -15.74 -7.34 -9.76
CA ASP A 488 -16.35 -8.50 -9.09
C ASP A 488 -17.57 -8.08 -8.24
N ALA A 489 -17.51 -6.90 -7.59
CA ALA A 489 -18.61 -6.37 -6.79
C ALA A 489 -19.78 -5.86 -7.66
N GLU A 490 -19.51 -5.41 -8.88
CA GLU A 490 -20.51 -4.93 -9.84
C GLU A 490 -21.15 -6.08 -10.64
N GLU A 491 -20.57 -7.29 -10.66
CA GLU A 491 -21.03 -8.43 -11.49
C GLU A 491 -22.51 -8.79 -11.26
N GLU A 492 -22.91 -8.92 -9.99
CA GLU A 492 -24.24 -9.40 -9.59
C GLU A 492 -25.05 -8.30 -8.87
N GLU A 493 -24.59 -7.04 -8.94
CA GLU A 493 -25.15 -5.93 -8.15
C GLU A 493 -26.59 -5.60 -8.52
N LEU A 494 -26.93 -5.65 -9.81
CA LEU A 494 -28.26 -5.24 -10.28
C LEU A 494 -29.36 -6.13 -9.68
N TRP A 495 -29.11 -7.44 -9.60
CA TRP A 495 -30.05 -8.37 -9.01
C TRP A 495 -30.23 -8.09 -7.51
N MET A 496 -29.14 -7.95 -6.76
CA MET A 496 -29.17 -7.66 -5.33
C MET A 496 -29.87 -6.32 -5.03
N LEU A 497 -29.49 -5.25 -5.72
CA LEU A 497 -30.06 -3.92 -5.51
C LEU A 497 -31.54 -3.86 -5.90
N THR A 498 -31.95 -4.56 -6.95
CA THR A 498 -33.37 -4.62 -7.35
C THR A 498 -34.21 -5.33 -6.29
N LEU A 499 -33.73 -6.46 -5.75
CA LEU A 499 -34.42 -7.16 -4.66
C LEU A 499 -34.54 -6.28 -3.41
N SER A 500 -33.46 -5.59 -3.03
CA SER A 500 -33.47 -4.65 -1.91
C SER A 500 -34.46 -3.49 -2.13
N ALA A 501 -34.44 -2.86 -3.31
CA ALA A 501 -35.36 -1.76 -3.65
C ALA A 501 -36.83 -2.21 -3.62
N GLN A 502 -37.12 -3.37 -4.23
CA GLN A 502 -38.45 -3.96 -4.28
C GLN A 502 -38.98 -4.24 -2.87
N PHE A 503 -38.21 -4.97 -2.06
CA PHE A 503 -38.65 -5.33 -0.71
C PHE A 503 -38.80 -4.10 0.18
N ARG A 504 -37.89 -3.12 0.08
CA ARG A 504 -37.98 -1.86 0.83
C ARG A 504 -39.26 -1.09 0.48
N HIS A 505 -39.62 -1.02 -0.80
CA HIS A 505 -40.86 -0.37 -1.22
C HIS A 505 -42.10 -1.11 -0.70
N ILE A 506 -42.11 -2.45 -0.76
CA ILE A 506 -43.18 -3.27 -0.20
C ILE A 506 -43.30 -3.02 1.31
N GLN A 507 -42.21 -3.15 2.07
CA GLN A 507 -42.19 -2.95 3.52
C GLN A 507 -42.70 -1.56 3.94
N LYS A 508 -42.38 -0.52 3.16
CA LYS A 508 -42.78 0.86 3.44
C LYS A 508 -44.28 1.11 3.28
N HIS A 509 -44.92 0.45 2.31
CA HIS A 509 -46.27 0.78 1.84
C HIS A 509 -47.32 -0.32 2.07
N PHE A 510 -46.90 -1.58 2.27
CA PHE A 510 -47.81 -2.70 2.47
C PHE A 510 -48.61 -2.54 3.78
N GLY A 511 -49.92 -2.75 3.72
CA GLY A 511 -50.83 -2.50 4.84
C GLY A 511 -51.14 -1.02 5.12
N VAL A 512 -50.58 -0.08 4.33
CA VAL A 512 -50.83 1.36 4.47
C VAL A 512 -51.49 1.93 3.21
N ASP A 513 -50.81 1.89 2.07
CA ASP A 513 -51.28 2.55 0.86
C ASP A 513 -50.83 1.86 -0.43
N LEU A 514 -50.14 0.70 -0.34
CA LEU A 514 -49.67 -0.03 -1.51
C LEU A 514 -50.84 -0.57 -2.35
N PRO A 515 -51.02 -0.14 -3.61
CA PRO A 515 -52.01 -0.72 -4.50
C PRO A 515 -51.59 -2.14 -4.93
N HIS A 516 -52.54 -3.07 -4.98
CA HIS A 516 -52.29 -4.43 -5.48
C HIS A 516 -51.73 -4.48 -6.90
N SER A 517 -52.05 -3.48 -7.76
CA SER A 517 -51.47 -3.38 -9.09
C SER A 517 -49.96 -3.10 -9.07
N VAL A 518 -49.48 -2.33 -8.10
CA VAL A 518 -48.04 -2.07 -7.91
C VAL A 518 -47.35 -3.32 -7.39
N LEU A 519 -47.98 -4.06 -6.46
CA LEU A 519 -47.48 -5.34 -5.99
C LEU A 519 -47.35 -6.36 -7.13
N ALA A 520 -48.40 -6.52 -7.95
CA ALA A 520 -48.39 -7.41 -9.12
C ALA A 520 -47.40 -6.97 -10.21
N HIS A 521 -47.06 -5.69 -10.28
CA HIS A 521 -46.03 -5.20 -11.19
C HIS A 521 -44.62 -5.52 -10.69
N MET A 522 -44.36 -5.30 -9.39
CA MET A 522 -43.07 -5.56 -8.76
C MET A 522 -42.76 -7.07 -8.69
N ASP A 523 -43.77 -7.88 -8.30
CA ASP A 523 -43.65 -9.33 -8.20
C ASP A 523 -44.80 -10.07 -8.89
N PRO A 524 -44.80 -10.12 -10.23
CA PRO A 524 -45.87 -10.80 -10.97
C PRO A 524 -45.86 -12.32 -10.77
N VAL A 525 -44.71 -12.91 -10.40
CA VAL A 525 -44.59 -14.35 -10.23
C VAL A 525 -45.14 -14.77 -8.88
N LEU A 526 -44.90 -14.00 -7.82
CA LEU A 526 -45.55 -14.23 -6.53
C LEU A 526 -47.07 -14.14 -6.65
N VAL A 527 -47.59 -13.08 -7.27
CA VAL A 527 -49.05 -12.93 -7.48
C VAL A 527 -49.61 -14.09 -8.28
N LYS A 528 -48.93 -14.53 -9.35
CA LYS A 528 -49.33 -15.71 -10.12
C LYS A 528 -49.41 -16.99 -9.27
N LYS A 529 -48.51 -17.18 -8.30
CA LYS A 529 -48.52 -18.36 -7.43
C LYS A 529 -49.65 -18.30 -6.40
N ILE A 530 -49.88 -17.12 -5.80
CA ILE A 530 -51.01 -16.90 -4.88
C ILE A 530 -52.34 -17.10 -5.62
N ASP A 531 -52.50 -16.51 -6.81
CA ASP A 531 -53.70 -16.67 -7.63
C ASP A 531 -53.91 -18.14 -8.03
N TRP A 532 -52.84 -18.91 -8.22
CA TRP A 532 -52.91 -20.34 -8.50
C TRP A 532 -53.49 -21.13 -7.31
N GLU A 533 -53.03 -20.84 -6.09
CA GLU A 533 -53.58 -21.47 -4.87
C GLU A 533 -55.08 -21.21 -4.74
N THR A 534 -55.53 -19.96 -4.90
CA THR A 534 -56.95 -19.62 -4.88
C THR A 534 -57.74 -20.25 -6.03
N THR A 535 -57.16 -20.29 -7.24
CA THR A 535 -57.80 -20.92 -8.41
C THR A 535 -58.06 -22.41 -8.19
N ASN A 536 -57.20 -23.06 -7.40
CA ASN A 536 -57.22 -24.49 -7.15
C ASN A 536 -57.94 -24.90 -5.86
N GLY A 537 -58.62 -23.97 -5.19
CA GLY A 537 -59.34 -24.23 -3.93
C GLY A 537 -58.41 -24.52 -2.75
N LEU A 538 -57.24 -23.89 -2.74
CA LEU A 538 -56.19 -23.99 -1.71
C LEU A 538 -55.91 -22.61 -1.09
N GLU A 539 -56.90 -21.72 -1.07
CA GLU A 539 -56.76 -20.35 -0.53
C GLU A 539 -56.45 -20.29 0.97
N ASP A 540 -56.69 -21.37 1.71
CA ASP A 540 -56.45 -21.56 3.14
C ASP A 540 -55.33 -22.58 3.42
N TRP A 541 -54.42 -22.77 2.46
CA TRP A 541 -53.36 -23.77 2.57
C TRP A 541 -52.37 -23.47 3.70
N ASP A 542 -52.02 -22.20 3.92
CA ASP A 542 -51.17 -21.80 5.05
C ASP A 542 -51.82 -22.13 6.39
N ILE A 543 -53.13 -21.88 6.52
CA ILE A 543 -53.94 -22.25 7.71
C ILE A 543 -53.95 -23.76 7.90
N THR A 544 -54.13 -24.53 6.82
CA THR A 544 -54.11 -26.00 6.86
C THR A 544 -52.78 -26.53 7.38
N LEU A 545 -51.66 -25.94 6.94
CA LEU A 545 -50.32 -26.32 7.42
C LEU A 545 -50.13 -25.98 8.90
N ASP A 546 -50.61 -24.83 9.36
CA ASP A 546 -50.60 -24.44 10.78
C ASP A 546 -51.45 -25.38 11.65
N ASP A 547 -52.66 -25.71 11.21
CA ASP A 547 -53.58 -26.61 11.92
C ASP A 547 -52.99 -28.01 12.10
N MET A 548 -52.16 -28.44 11.14
CA MET A 548 -51.41 -29.70 11.20
C MET A 548 -50.12 -29.61 12.03
N GLY A 549 -49.73 -28.42 12.49
CA GLY A 549 -48.45 -28.16 13.15
C GLY A 549 -47.23 -28.39 12.23
N ALA A 550 -47.41 -28.26 10.93
CA ALA A 550 -46.42 -28.60 9.91
C ALA A 550 -45.47 -27.43 9.59
N GLU A 551 -44.79 -26.90 10.60
CA GLU A 551 -43.92 -25.71 10.50
C GLU A 551 -42.89 -25.79 9.37
N THR A 552 -42.19 -26.91 9.22
CA THR A 552 -41.22 -27.10 8.13
C THR A 552 -41.87 -27.07 6.76
N ALA A 553 -43.10 -27.58 6.63
CA ALA A 553 -43.85 -27.53 5.38
C ALA A 553 -44.32 -26.10 5.07
N LYS A 554 -44.67 -25.32 6.11
CA LYS A 554 -45.01 -23.90 5.97
C LYS A 554 -43.81 -23.05 5.56
N GLU A 555 -42.65 -23.29 6.16
CA GLU A 555 -41.39 -22.67 5.73
C GLU A 555 -41.06 -23.05 4.27
N GLN A 556 -41.19 -24.32 3.92
CA GLN A 556 -40.97 -24.79 2.55
C GLN A 556 -41.95 -24.12 1.57
N TRP A 557 -43.23 -24.00 1.92
CA TRP A 557 -44.24 -23.32 1.11
C TRP A 557 -43.86 -21.85 0.85
N GLY A 558 -43.47 -21.11 1.90
CA GLY A 558 -43.03 -19.72 1.75
C GLY A 558 -41.77 -19.58 0.87
N VAL A 559 -40.76 -20.44 1.09
CA VAL A 559 -39.53 -20.45 0.29
C VAL A 559 -39.82 -20.81 -1.16
N GLU A 560 -40.68 -21.80 -1.43
CA GLU A 560 -41.03 -22.19 -2.79
C GLU A 560 -41.88 -21.13 -3.50
N ASN A 561 -42.70 -20.37 -2.79
CA ASN A 561 -43.41 -19.23 -3.36
C ASN A 561 -42.44 -18.10 -3.77
N LEU A 562 -41.42 -17.84 -2.96
CA LEU A 562 -40.41 -16.80 -3.23
C LEU A 562 -39.16 -17.30 -3.99
N SER A 563 -39.07 -18.59 -4.33
CA SER A 563 -37.87 -19.21 -4.95
C SER A 563 -37.43 -18.57 -6.26
N HIS A 564 -38.38 -17.95 -6.96
CA HIS A 564 -38.16 -17.26 -8.22
C HIS A 564 -37.31 -15.99 -8.08
N HIS A 565 -37.12 -15.44 -6.87
CA HIS A 565 -36.19 -14.33 -6.59
C HIS A 565 -34.74 -14.69 -6.93
N PHE A 566 -34.36 -15.97 -6.80
CA PHE A 566 -33.01 -16.45 -7.15
C PHE A 566 -32.89 -16.87 -8.63
N LEU A 567 -34.01 -16.97 -9.36
CA LEU A 567 -34.04 -17.44 -10.75
C LEU A 567 -33.16 -16.59 -11.69
N PRO A 568 -33.14 -15.24 -11.63
CA PRO A 568 -32.25 -14.44 -12.46
C PRO A 568 -30.76 -14.77 -12.23
N LEU A 569 -30.35 -14.88 -10.96
CA LEU A 569 -28.97 -15.18 -10.58
C LEU A 569 -28.53 -16.55 -11.08
N ILE A 570 -29.31 -17.61 -10.82
CA ILE A 570 -28.91 -18.96 -11.22
C ILE A 570 -28.89 -19.11 -12.74
N ARG A 571 -29.75 -18.39 -13.48
CA ARG A 571 -29.71 -18.37 -14.95
C ARG A 571 -28.44 -17.69 -15.46
N TYR A 572 -28.08 -16.55 -14.87
CA TYR A 572 -26.85 -15.85 -15.19
C TYR A 572 -25.61 -16.74 -14.93
N ARG A 573 -25.49 -17.32 -13.73
CA ARG A 573 -24.38 -18.21 -13.38
C ARG A 573 -24.32 -19.47 -14.23
N ARG A 574 -25.48 -20.04 -14.60
CA ARG A 574 -25.57 -21.15 -15.55
C ARG A 574 -25.00 -20.77 -16.91
N ASP A 575 -25.37 -19.63 -17.46
CA ASP A 575 -24.88 -19.18 -18.76
C ASP A 575 -23.38 -18.83 -18.73
N LYS A 576 -22.90 -18.26 -17.61
CA LYS A 576 -21.45 -18.06 -17.36
C LYS A 576 -20.70 -19.40 -17.33
N ALA A 577 -21.19 -20.36 -16.55
CA ALA A 577 -20.57 -21.68 -16.42
C ALA A 577 -20.59 -22.48 -17.74
N ARG A 578 -21.67 -22.38 -18.53
CA ARG A 578 -21.74 -22.97 -19.88
C ARG A 578 -20.66 -22.45 -20.81
N LYS A 579 -20.32 -21.16 -20.73
CA LYS A 579 -19.26 -20.54 -21.54
C LYS A 579 -17.85 -20.95 -21.07
N GLN A 580 -17.67 -21.19 -19.77
CA GLN A 580 -16.35 -21.44 -19.18
C GLN A 580 -15.99 -22.93 -19.07
N VAL A 581 -16.89 -23.74 -18.49
CA VAL A 581 -16.63 -25.15 -18.10
C VAL A 581 -17.65 -26.11 -18.72
N GLY A 582 -18.72 -25.59 -19.35
CA GLY A 582 -19.73 -26.37 -20.07
C GLY A 582 -20.82 -26.99 -19.20
N ARG A 583 -20.75 -26.85 -17.86
CA ARG A 583 -21.74 -27.39 -16.90
C ARG A 583 -21.89 -26.47 -15.69
N PHE A 584 -23.06 -26.51 -15.04
CA PHE A 584 -23.36 -25.74 -13.83
C PHE A 584 -23.63 -26.70 -12.67
N ASP A 585 -22.73 -26.73 -11.68
CA ASP A 585 -22.69 -27.76 -10.65
C ASP A 585 -24.00 -27.94 -9.85
N PRO A 586 -24.77 -26.89 -9.49
CA PRO A 586 -26.05 -27.06 -8.78
C PRO A 586 -27.13 -27.85 -9.54
N GLU A 587 -26.97 -28.04 -10.85
CA GLU A 587 -27.86 -28.87 -11.67
C GLU A 587 -27.47 -30.35 -11.69
N LEU A 588 -26.29 -30.69 -11.20
CA LEU A 588 -25.81 -32.05 -11.12
C LEU A 588 -26.37 -32.71 -9.86
N VAL A 589 -27.00 -33.88 -10.01
CA VAL A 589 -27.55 -34.66 -8.88
C VAL A 589 -26.47 -34.97 -7.83
N ALA A 590 -25.26 -35.30 -8.27
CA ALA A 590 -24.11 -35.59 -7.40
C ALA A 590 -23.34 -34.33 -6.94
N GLY A 591 -23.74 -33.14 -7.38
CA GLY A 591 -23.18 -31.86 -6.94
C GLY A 591 -23.93 -31.22 -5.77
N ARG A 592 -24.95 -31.90 -5.24
CA ARG A 592 -25.80 -31.47 -4.11
C ARG A 592 -25.36 -32.08 -2.79
#